data_AF-A0A2N2MZJ9-F1
#
_entry.id   AF-A0A2N2MZJ9-F1
#
_cell.length_a   1.000
_cell.length_b   1.000
_cell.length_c   1.000
_cell.angle_alpha   90.00
_cell.angle_beta   90.00
_cell.angle_gamma   90.00
#
_symmetry.space_group_name_H-M   'P 1'
#
loop_
_entity.id
_entity.type
_entity.pdbx_description
1 polymer ?
#
loop_
_entity_poly.entity_id
_entity_poly.type
_entity_poly.pdbx_seq_one_letter_code
_entity_poly.pdbx_strand_id
1 'polypeptide(L)'
;MSGQTEGTYDVMIDGQTIASGSTIEVGWLGNLITIANGDAFSVLVASVPENVGGVFHCDDSYANGTITIMGQNLLLTDGSDELYFSHSGTVTRESDTKITFEGTCSAMLSTEIHTFSGTVESDVFKLIYTP
;
A
#
# COMPACT_ATOMS: atom_id res chain seq x y z
N MET A 1 -7.41 15.13 -9.45
CA MET A 1 -6.05 15.39 -9.95
C MET A 1 -5.28 14.07 -9.88
N SER A 2 -4.37 13.80 -10.81
CA SER A 2 -3.55 12.57 -10.82
C SER A 2 -2.11 12.92 -11.14
N GLY A 3 -1.15 12.23 -10.51
CA GLY A 3 0.27 12.39 -10.75
C GLY A 3 1.00 11.08 -10.52
N GLN A 4 2.17 10.93 -11.14
CA GLN A 4 3.07 9.80 -10.96
C GLN A 4 4.49 10.34 -10.84
N THR A 5 5.23 9.92 -9.82
CA THR A 5 6.63 10.33 -9.63
C THR A 5 7.47 9.17 -9.13
N GLU A 6 8.77 9.42 -9.04
CA GLU A 6 9.69 8.52 -8.36
C GLU A 6 9.36 8.43 -6.87
N GLY A 7 9.70 7.29 -6.28
CA GLY A 7 9.59 7.06 -4.85
C GLY A 7 10.33 5.81 -4.41
N THR A 8 10.45 5.65 -3.10
CA THR A 8 10.97 4.45 -2.47
C THR A 8 9.87 3.75 -1.70
N TYR A 9 9.97 2.43 -1.59
CA TYR A 9 9.00 1.63 -0.86
C TYR A 9 9.66 0.43 -0.19
N ASP A 10 9.02 -0.04 0.88
CA ASP A 10 9.37 -1.26 1.60
C ASP A 10 8.08 -1.87 2.13
N VAL A 11 7.82 -3.14 1.82
CA VAL A 11 6.57 -3.83 2.16
C VAL A 11 6.90 -5.21 2.70
N MET A 12 6.24 -5.54 3.81
CA MET A 12 6.43 -6.77 4.55
C MET A 12 5.11 -7.50 4.75
N ILE A 13 5.17 -8.82 4.76
CA ILE A 13 4.11 -9.70 5.27
C ILE A 13 4.75 -10.66 6.28
N ASP A 14 4.15 -10.80 7.45
CA ASP A 14 4.65 -11.61 8.59
C ASP A 14 6.11 -11.30 8.98
N GLY A 15 6.49 -10.03 8.86
CA GLY A 15 7.84 -9.54 9.15
C GLY A 15 8.89 -9.91 8.09
N GLN A 16 8.50 -10.60 7.01
CA GLN A 16 9.35 -10.84 5.85
C GLN A 16 9.15 -9.74 4.82
N THR A 17 10.24 -9.13 4.35
CA THR A 17 10.20 -8.22 3.19
C THR A 17 9.77 -8.99 1.95
N ILE A 18 8.61 -8.62 1.40
CA ILE A 18 8.07 -9.19 0.16
C ILE A 18 8.45 -8.34 -1.06
N ALA A 19 8.63 -7.03 -0.88
CA ALA A 19 9.08 -6.13 -1.93
C ALA A 19 9.67 -4.86 -1.34
N SER A 20 10.81 -4.40 -1.88
CA SER A 20 11.39 -3.11 -1.53
C SER A 20 12.24 -2.56 -2.68
N GLY A 21 12.40 -1.24 -2.72
CA GLY A 21 13.25 -0.60 -3.72
C GLY A 21 12.84 0.83 -4.05
N SER A 22 13.27 1.27 -5.22
CA SER A 22 12.86 2.53 -5.83
C SER A 22 12.06 2.24 -7.10
N THR A 23 11.06 3.06 -7.38
CA THR A 23 10.22 2.94 -8.57
C THR A 23 9.88 4.32 -9.11
N ILE A 24 9.60 4.41 -10.41
CA ILE A 24 9.01 5.59 -11.04
C ILE A 24 7.47 5.51 -11.07
N GLU A 25 6.90 4.49 -10.43
CA GLU A 25 5.48 4.12 -10.49
C GLU A 25 4.76 4.32 -9.15
N VAL A 26 5.08 5.43 -8.47
CA VAL A 26 4.25 5.91 -7.35
C VAL A 26 3.22 6.89 -7.89
N GLY A 27 1.97 6.45 -7.92
CA GLY A 27 0.82 7.18 -8.44
C GLY A 27 -0.13 7.64 -7.35
N TRP A 28 -0.89 8.67 -7.66
CA TRP A 28 -1.96 9.18 -6.81
C TRP A 28 -3.21 9.55 -7.63
N LEU A 29 -4.38 9.20 -7.10
CA LEU A 29 -5.69 9.57 -7.63
C LEU A 29 -6.70 9.78 -6.49
N GLY A 30 -7.01 11.04 -6.17
CA GLY A 30 -8.01 11.36 -5.14
C GLY A 30 -7.53 11.03 -3.71
N ASN A 31 -8.01 9.93 -3.11
CA ASN A 31 -7.50 9.42 -1.83
C ASN A 31 -6.84 8.04 -2.00
N LEU A 32 -6.59 7.61 -3.24
CA LEU A 32 -5.93 6.37 -3.58
C LEU A 32 -4.46 6.65 -3.93
N ILE A 33 -3.56 5.84 -3.40
CA ILE A 33 -2.17 5.75 -3.88
C ILE A 33 -1.93 4.38 -4.49
N THR A 34 -1.06 4.36 -5.50
CA THR A 34 -0.60 3.15 -6.16
C THR A 34 0.92 3.12 -6.13
N ILE A 35 1.50 1.97 -5.79
CA ILE A 35 2.94 1.75 -5.83
C ILE A 35 3.13 0.53 -6.71
N ALA A 36 3.87 0.62 -7.80
CA ALA A 36 4.15 -0.53 -8.65
C ALA A 36 5.65 -0.68 -8.96
N ASN A 37 6.05 -1.87 -9.38
CA ASN A 37 7.37 -2.14 -9.95
C ASN A 37 7.20 -3.10 -11.13
N GLY A 38 6.77 -2.56 -12.26
CA GLY A 38 6.37 -3.33 -13.43
C GLY A 38 5.29 -4.35 -13.07
N ASP A 39 5.37 -5.54 -13.68
CA ASP A 39 4.42 -6.63 -13.45
C ASP A 39 4.72 -7.45 -12.18
N ALA A 40 5.84 -7.18 -11.51
CA ALA A 40 6.30 -8.02 -10.39
C ALA A 40 5.57 -7.73 -9.08
N PHE A 41 5.15 -6.48 -8.87
CA PHE A 41 4.62 -6.01 -7.59
C PHE A 41 3.75 -4.78 -7.75
N SER A 42 2.63 -4.74 -7.01
CA SER A 42 1.81 -3.56 -6.88
C SER A 42 1.15 -3.49 -5.50
N VAL A 43 1.02 -2.28 -4.96
CA VAL A 43 0.19 -1.98 -3.79
C VAL A 43 -0.78 -0.89 -4.15
N LEU A 44 -2.03 -1.06 -3.71
CA LEU A 44 -3.03 -0.02 -3.70
C LEU A 44 -3.40 0.28 -2.25
N VAL A 45 -3.35 1.55 -1.86
CA VAL A 45 -3.82 2.01 -0.55
C VAL A 45 -4.90 3.06 -0.78
N ALA A 46 -6.14 2.71 -0.46
CA ALA A 46 -7.26 3.64 -0.50
C ALA A 46 -7.38 4.41 0.82
N SER A 47 -8.05 5.57 0.75
CA SER A 47 -8.34 6.42 1.91
C SER A 47 -7.09 6.95 2.63
N VAL A 48 -6.07 7.34 1.87
CA VAL A 48 -4.87 8.00 2.42
C VAL A 48 -5.25 9.33 3.08
N PRO A 49 -4.84 9.59 4.33
CA PRO A 49 -5.11 10.87 5.00
C PRO A 49 -4.52 12.07 4.26
N GLU A 50 -5.31 13.13 4.11
CA GLU A 50 -4.85 14.37 3.46
C GLU A 50 -3.83 15.13 4.30
N ASN A 51 -3.95 15.11 5.63
CA ASN A 51 -3.11 15.89 6.54
C ASN A 51 -1.93 15.08 7.08
N VAL A 52 -0.77 15.72 7.23
CA VAL A 52 0.36 15.16 7.97
C VAL A 52 -0.04 14.91 9.43
N GLY A 53 0.32 13.75 9.96
CA GLY A 53 -0.15 13.22 11.24
C GLY A 53 -1.58 12.67 11.19
N GLY A 54 -2.24 12.73 10.03
CA GLY A 54 -3.53 12.12 9.80
C GLY A 54 -3.41 10.60 9.82
N VAL A 55 -4.43 9.97 10.40
CA VAL A 55 -4.55 8.52 10.52
C VAL A 55 -5.90 8.11 9.94
N PHE A 56 -5.88 7.06 9.13
CA PHE A 56 -7.07 6.42 8.60
C PHE A 56 -7.06 4.95 8.99
N HIS A 57 -8.24 4.39 9.30
CA HIS A 57 -8.40 2.98 9.64
C HIS A 57 -9.37 2.32 8.67
N CYS A 58 -8.93 1.24 8.01
CA CYS A 58 -9.80 0.34 7.27
C CYS A 58 -10.17 -0.90 8.09
N ASP A 59 -11.33 -1.44 7.77
CA ASP A 59 -11.91 -2.65 8.35
C ASP A 59 -12.39 -3.59 7.23
N ASP A 60 -12.94 -4.74 7.63
CA ASP A 60 -13.38 -5.82 6.75
C ASP A 60 -14.68 -5.50 6.00
N SER A 61 -15.29 -4.33 6.27
CA SER A 61 -16.49 -3.88 5.54
C SER A 61 -16.16 -3.37 4.14
N TYR A 62 -14.88 -3.06 3.86
CA TYR A 62 -14.40 -2.40 2.64
C TYR A 62 -15.03 -1.03 2.35
N ALA A 63 -15.96 -0.57 3.17
CA ALA A 63 -16.68 0.69 2.98
C ALA A 63 -15.80 1.91 3.27
N ASN A 64 -14.82 1.73 4.16
CA ASN A 64 -13.97 2.81 4.64
C ASN A 64 -12.68 2.95 3.82
N GLY A 65 -12.22 1.89 3.17
CA GLY A 65 -10.95 1.86 2.44
C GLY A 65 -10.40 0.43 2.40
N THR A 66 -9.35 0.22 1.63
CA THR A 66 -8.69 -1.09 1.51
C THR A 66 -7.22 -0.90 1.19
N ILE A 67 -6.41 -1.82 1.68
CA ILE A 67 -5.02 -2.00 1.25
C ILE A 67 -4.97 -3.32 0.51
N THR A 68 -4.49 -3.27 -0.72
CA THR A 68 -4.36 -4.45 -1.59
C THR A 68 -2.91 -4.61 -1.99
N ILE A 69 -2.36 -5.80 -1.77
CA ILE A 69 -0.98 -6.15 -2.11
C ILE A 69 -1.03 -7.26 -3.17
N MET A 70 -0.33 -7.04 -4.28
CA MET A 70 -0.31 -7.93 -5.44
C MET A 70 1.12 -8.14 -5.92
N GLY A 71 1.41 -9.32 -6.42
CA GLY A 71 2.69 -9.60 -7.06
C GLY A 71 2.97 -11.08 -7.14
N GLN A 72 4.10 -11.42 -7.75
CA GLN A 72 4.52 -12.81 -7.88
C GLN A 72 5.42 -13.21 -6.71
N ASN A 73 5.20 -14.41 -6.15
CA ASN A 73 6.01 -14.94 -5.04
C ASN A 73 6.10 -14.00 -3.82
N LEU A 74 4.97 -13.49 -3.36
CA LEU A 74 4.88 -12.69 -2.14
C LEU A 74 5.16 -13.57 -0.90
N LEU A 75 4.32 -14.59 -0.67
CA LEU A 75 4.56 -15.60 0.37
C LEU A 75 4.84 -16.98 -0.22
N LEU A 76 4.30 -17.26 -1.41
CA LEU A 76 4.58 -18.47 -2.14
C LEU A 76 5.92 -18.33 -2.89
N THR A 77 6.50 -19.47 -3.29
CA THR A 77 7.78 -19.51 -4.02
C THR A 77 7.69 -20.39 -5.28
N ASP A 78 6.47 -20.59 -5.77
CA ASP A 78 6.13 -21.48 -6.88
C ASP A 78 5.94 -20.77 -8.23
N GLY A 79 6.16 -19.45 -8.26
CA GLY A 79 5.96 -18.60 -9.44
C GLY A 79 4.52 -18.11 -9.62
N SER A 80 3.63 -18.35 -8.66
CA SER A 80 2.25 -17.87 -8.74
C SER A 80 2.12 -16.37 -8.48
N ASP A 81 1.12 -15.77 -9.11
CA ASP A 81 0.65 -14.43 -8.78
C ASP A 81 -0.25 -14.51 -7.55
N GLU A 82 0.03 -13.66 -6.57
CA GLU A 82 -0.65 -13.61 -5.29
C GLU A 82 -1.34 -12.26 -5.10
N LEU A 83 -2.46 -12.28 -4.41
CA LEU A 83 -3.32 -11.11 -4.16
C LEU A 83 -3.86 -11.18 -2.73
N TYR A 84 -3.49 -10.21 -1.92
CA TYR A 84 -3.85 -10.08 -0.52
C TYR A 84 -4.71 -8.83 -0.29
N PHE A 85 -5.82 -9.03 0.43
CA PHE A 85 -6.75 -7.96 0.81
C PHE A 85 -6.67 -7.71 2.30
N SER A 86 -6.62 -6.43 2.69
CA SER A 86 -6.68 -6.04 4.11
C SER A 86 -8.04 -6.38 4.73
N HIS A 87 -8.02 -7.08 5.85
CA HIS A 87 -9.16 -7.18 6.79
C HIS A 87 -9.19 -6.01 7.77
N SER A 88 -8.00 -5.54 8.13
CA SER A 88 -7.84 -4.36 8.96
C SER A 88 -6.59 -3.64 8.53
N GLY A 89 -6.55 -2.34 8.74
CA GLY A 89 -5.33 -1.60 8.54
C GLY A 89 -5.39 -0.19 9.08
N THR A 90 -4.21 0.36 9.29
CA THR A 90 -3.97 1.75 9.63
C THR A 90 -3.09 2.35 8.56
N VAL A 91 -3.48 3.49 8.03
CA VAL A 91 -2.68 4.29 7.10
C VAL A 91 -2.37 5.61 7.78
N THR A 92 -1.09 5.93 7.90
CA THR A 92 -0.63 7.17 8.53
C THR A 92 0.15 8.00 7.53
N ARG A 93 -0.18 9.29 7.45
CA ARG A 93 0.63 10.25 6.72
C ARG A 93 1.70 10.83 7.63
N GLU A 94 2.88 10.22 7.62
CA GLU A 94 4.00 10.60 8.50
C GLU A 94 4.59 11.96 8.14
N SER A 95 4.65 12.29 6.85
CA SER A 95 5.18 13.57 6.36
C SER A 95 4.46 14.03 5.09
N ASP A 96 4.92 15.14 4.52
CA ASP A 96 4.45 15.63 3.21
C ASP A 96 4.76 14.64 2.07
N THR A 97 5.72 13.75 2.28
CA THR A 97 6.31 12.82 1.31
C THR A 97 6.24 11.37 1.74
N LYS A 98 5.78 11.04 2.95
CA LYS A 98 5.83 9.68 3.48
C LYS A 98 4.48 9.19 4.00
N ILE A 99 4.08 8.02 3.53
CA ILE A 99 2.94 7.25 4.04
C ILE A 99 3.46 5.93 4.63
N THR A 100 2.91 5.55 5.77
CA THR A 100 3.07 4.21 6.37
C THR A 100 1.71 3.52 6.39
N PHE A 101 1.73 2.21 6.29
CA PHE A 101 0.54 1.39 6.43
C PHE A 101 0.87 0.09 7.15
N GLU A 102 -0.06 -0.42 7.94
CA GLU A 102 0.07 -1.70 8.63
C GLU A 102 -1.29 -2.31 8.92
N GLY A 103 -1.36 -3.61 9.12
CA GLY A 103 -2.63 -4.26 9.40
C GLY A 103 -2.60 -5.77 9.26
N THR A 104 -3.75 -6.34 8.94
CA THR A 104 -3.90 -7.77 8.66
C THR A 104 -4.55 -8.01 7.31
N CYS A 105 -4.12 -9.06 6.61
CA CYS A 105 -4.61 -9.41 5.29
C CYS A 105 -4.75 -10.93 5.13
N SER A 106 -5.47 -11.35 4.09
CA SER A 106 -5.44 -12.73 3.61
C SER A 106 -5.49 -12.78 2.10
N ALA A 107 -5.04 -13.90 1.54
CA ALA A 107 -5.32 -14.23 0.16
C ALA A 107 -6.83 -14.38 -0.06
N MET A 108 -7.27 -14.17 -1.30
CA MET A 108 -8.67 -14.39 -1.69
C MET A 108 -9.09 -15.83 -1.37
N LEU A 109 -10.23 -16.01 -0.70
CA LEU A 109 -10.77 -17.31 -0.26
C LEU A 109 -9.94 -18.06 0.79
N SER A 110 -8.86 -17.47 1.32
CA SER A 110 -8.10 -18.03 2.44
C SER A 110 -8.68 -17.58 3.79
N THR A 111 -8.57 -18.45 4.79
CA THR A 111 -8.84 -18.11 6.21
C THR A 111 -7.56 -17.81 6.98
N GLU A 112 -6.39 -17.96 6.35
CA GLU A 112 -5.10 -17.65 6.95
C GLU A 112 -4.92 -16.13 7.00
N ILE A 113 -4.65 -15.62 8.19
CA ILE A 113 -4.49 -14.19 8.44
C ILE A 113 -3.01 -13.90 8.63
N HIS A 114 -2.51 -12.99 7.81
CA HIS A 114 -1.14 -12.48 7.89
C HIS A 114 -1.15 -11.06 8.42
N THR A 115 -0.06 -10.69 9.07
CA THR A 115 0.23 -9.28 9.35
C THR A 115 0.94 -8.67 8.15
N PHE A 116 0.67 -7.40 7.84
CA PHE A 116 1.43 -6.68 6.84
C PHE A 116 1.85 -5.32 7.37
N SER A 117 2.93 -4.79 6.81
CA SER A 117 3.32 -3.41 6.99
C SER A 117 4.01 -2.89 5.73
N GLY A 118 4.05 -1.58 5.57
CA GLY A 118 4.81 -0.98 4.51
C GLY A 118 4.97 0.52 4.67
N THR A 119 5.94 1.02 3.90
CA THR A 119 6.29 2.42 3.82
C THR A 119 6.41 2.80 2.36
N VAL A 120 5.98 4.00 2.03
CA VAL A 120 6.25 4.63 0.74
C VAL A 120 6.66 6.08 0.95
N GLU A 121 7.70 6.50 0.25
CA GLU A 121 8.18 7.88 0.25
C GLU A 121 8.25 8.42 -1.18
N SER A 122 7.54 9.51 -1.47
CA SER A 122 7.43 10.09 -2.80
C SER A 122 6.94 11.54 -2.76
N ASP A 123 7.46 12.36 -3.67
CA ASP A 123 7.03 13.75 -3.86
C ASP A 123 5.60 13.85 -4.42
N VAL A 124 5.05 12.79 -5.01
CA VAL A 124 3.66 12.78 -5.48
C VAL A 124 2.67 13.11 -4.34
N PHE A 125 3.02 12.79 -3.09
CA PHE A 125 2.14 13.06 -1.95
C PHE A 125 2.03 14.55 -1.63
N LYS A 126 3.02 15.37 -2.02
CA LYS A 126 2.92 16.84 -1.91
C LYS A 126 1.78 17.39 -2.78
N LEU A 127 1.44 16.69 -3.88
CA LEU A 127 0.38 17.09 -4.81
C LEU A 127 -1.03 16.78 -4.30
N ILE A 128 -1.16 15.92 -3.28
CA ILE A 128 -2.45 15.68 -2.59
C ILE A 128 -3.02 17.01 -2.05
N TYR A 129 -2.12 17.96 -1.75
CA TYR A 129 -2.47 19.34 -1.41
C TYR A 129 -2.42 20.24 -2.65
N THR A 130 -3.54 20.43 -3.32
CA THR A 130 -3.77 21.65 -4.11
C THR A 130 -5.20 22.13 -3.89
N PRO A 131 -5.42 23.23 -3.15
CA PRO A 131 -6.74 23.86 -3.06
C PRO A 131 -7.22 24.39 -4.42
#